data_AF-W1YEJ1-F1
#
_entry.id   AF-W1YEJ1-F1
#
_cell.length_a   1.000
_cell.length_b   1.000
_cell.length_c   1.000
_cell.angle_alpha   90.00
_cell.angle_beta   90.00
_cell.angle_gamma   90.00
#
_symmetry.space_group_name_H-M   'P 1'
#
loop_
_entity.id
_entity.type
_entity.pdbx_description
1 polymer ?
#
loop_
_entity_poly.entity_id
_entity_poly.type
_entity_poly.pdbx_seq_one_letter_code
_entity_poly.pdbx_strand_id
1 'polypeptide(L)' 'RARMTTEVTASATADESTSRDAWEGFVKGSWSQGIDVRDFIQRNYTPYDGDASFLAGATDKTQIGRA' A
#
# COMPACT_ATOMS: atom_id res chain seq x y z
N ARG A 1 -14.84 52.11 -0.39
CA ARG A 1 -14.90 51.59 1.00
C ARG A 1 -15.00 50.07 0.92
N ALA A 2 -13.88 49.37 1.06
CA ALA A 2 -13.85 47.91 1.09
C ALA A 2 -14.29 47.43 2.48
N ARG A 3 -15.27 46.53 2.56
CA ARG A 3 -15.52 45.77 3.79
C ARG A 3 -14.55 44.58 3.77
N MET A 4 -13.55 44.63 4.63
CA MET A 4 -12.71 43.49 4.96
C MET A 4 -13.48 42.66 5.99
N THR A 5 -14.07 41.55 5.56
CA THR A 5 -14.55 40.50 6.46
C THR A 5 -13.55 39.35 6.34
N THR A 6 -12.69 39.19 7.34
CA THR A 6 -11.86 38.01 7.52
C THR A 6 -12.58 37.06 8.45
N GLU A 7 -13.15 36.01 7.88
CA GLU A 7 -13.46 34.78 8.60
C GLU A 7 -12.99 33.62 7.71
N VAL A 8 -12.89 32.45 8.33
CA VAL A 8 -12.48 31.14 7.80
C VAL A 8 -11.00 30.85 8.04
N THR A 9 -10.61 29.78 8.73
CA THR A 9 -11.28 28.79 9.57
C THR A 9 -10.12 28.13 10.29
N ALA A 10 -10.21 27.94 11.59
CA ALA A 10 -9.30 27.05 12.31
C ALA A 10 -9.51 25.63 11.77
N SER A 11 -8.72 25.23 10.76
CA SER A 11 -8.61 23.82 10.39
C SER A 11 -7.81 23.13 11.47
N ALA A 12 -8.54 22.58 12.45
CA ALA A 12 -8.05 21.52 13.28
C ALA A 12 -7.51 20.42 12.37
N THR A 13 -6.21 20.17 12.44
CA THR A 13 -5.59 18.96 11.94
C THR A 13 -6.14 17.80 12.78
N ALA A 14 -7.25 17.23 12.32
CA ALA A 14 -7.69 15.93 12.78
C ALA A 14 -6.63 14.92 12.33
N ASP A 15 -6.00 14.29 13.31
CA ASP A 15 -5.14 13.13 13.18
C ASP A 15 -6.00 11.99 12.61
N GLU A 16 -6.05 11.91 11.28
CA GLU A 16 -6.67 10.81 10.57
C GLU A 16 -5.76 9.59 10.71
N SER A 17 -6.06 8.74 11.69
CA SER A 17 -5.63 7.34 11.70
C SER A 17 -6.29 6.62 10.52
N THR A 18 -5.87 6.92 9.30
CA THR A 18 -6.33 6.24 8.10
C THR A 18 -5.78 4.82 8.14
N SER A 19 -6.55 3.90 8.71
CA SER A 19 -6.33 2.47 8.55
C SER A 19 -6.30 2.18 7.05
N ARG A 20 -5.09 2.08 6.47
CA ARG A 20 -4.93 1.73 5.06
C ARG A 20 -5.61 0.38 4.87
N ASP A 21 -6.54 0.32 3.93
CA ASP A 21 -7.11 -0.96 3.52
C ASP A 21 -5.97 -1.80 2.96
N ALA A 22 -5.65 -2.91 3.63
CA ALA A 22 -4.60 -3.81 3.20
C ALA A 22 -4.86 -4.38 1.80
N TRP A 23 -6.12 -4.31 1.34
CA TRP A 23 -6.57 -4.81 0.05
C TRP A 23 -6.72 -3.74 -1.03
N GLU A 24 -6.30 -2.50 -0.76
CA GLU A 24 -6.33 -1.41 -1.74
C GLU A 24 -5.53 -1.77 -3.00
N GLY A 25 -6.13 -1.59 -4.18
CA GLY A 25 -5.50 -1.86 -5.47
C GLY A 25 -5.59 -3.30 -5.97
N PHE A 26 -6.03 -4.25 -5.16
CA PHE A 26 -6.26 -5.62 -5.62
C PHE A 26 -7.59 -5.78 -6.37
N VAL A 27 -7.59 -6.61 -7.41
CA VAL A 27 -8.78 -7.05 -8.16
C VAL A 27 -9.61 -7.98 -7.26
N LYS A 28 -10.80 -7.51 -6.86
CA LYS A 28 -11.76 -8.27 -6.03
C LYS A 28 -12.24 -9.54 -6.71
N GLY A 29 -12.67 -10.53 -5.93
CA GLY A 29 -13.17 -11.82 -6.41
C GLY A 29 -13.92 -12.61 -5.33
N SER A 30 -14.05 -13.92 -5.52
CA SER A 30 -14.58 -14.84 -4.52
C SER A 30 -13.78 -14.75 -3.22
N TRP A 31 -12.47 -14.51 -3.33
CA TRP A 31 -11.56 -14.31 -2.19
C TRP A 31 -11.96 -13.13 -1.28
N SER A 32 -12.68 -12.13 -1.81
CA SER A 32 -13.08 -10.95 -1.04
C SER A 32 -14.29 -11.21 -0.13
N GLN A 33 -14.95 -12.36 -0.28
CA GLN A 33 -16.17 -12.72 0.45
C GLN A 33 -16.04 -14.06 1.20
N GLY A 34 -15.00 -14.84 0.90
CA GLY A 34 -14.70 -16.11 1.56
C GLY A 34 -13.23 -16.47 1.41
N ILE A 35 -12.79 -17.53 2.10
CA ILE A 35 -11.39 -17.98 2.03
C ILE A 35 -11.16 -18.69 0.69
N ASP A 36 -10.58 -17.97 -0.26
CA ASP A 36 -10.18 -18.51 -1.57
C ASP A 36 -8.83 -17.91 -2.01
N VAL A 37 -7.74 -18.50 -1.52
CA VAL A 37 -6.37 -18.05 -1.86
C VAL A 37 -6.07 -18.22 -3.36
N ARG A 38 -6.67 -19.22 -4.01
CA ARG A 38 -6.45 -19.50 -5.44
C ARG A 38 -7.00 -18.36 -6.29
N ASP A 39 -8.24 -17.94 -6.06
CA ASP A 39 -8.87 -16.82 -6.77
C ASP A 39 -8.10 -15.51 -6.52
N PHE A 40 -7.60 -15.27 -5.31
CA PHE A 40 -6.75 -14.09 -5.02
C PHE A 40 -5.48 -14.08 -5.89
N ILE A 41 -4.70 -15.16 -5.88
CA ILE A 41 -3.43 -15.23 -6.63
C ILE A 41 -3.71 -15.05 -8.11
N GLN A 42 -4.64 -15.82 -8.68
CA GLN A 42 -4.91 -15.80 -10.12
C GLN A 42 -5.34 -14.42 -10.65
N ARG A 43 -6.05 -13.64 -9.83
CA ARG A 43 -6.52 -12.30 -10.21
C ARG A 43 -5.45 -11.20 -10.09
N ASN A 44 -4.44 -11.41 -9.26
CA ASN A 44 -3.56 -10.32 -8.79
C ASN A 44 -2.07 -10.56 -9.01
N TYR A 45 -1.67 -11.73 -9.51
CA TYR A 45 -0.28 -11.97 -9.88
C TYR A 45 0.04 -11.38 -11.25
N THR A 46 1.23 -10.80 -11.36
CA THR A 46 1.81 -10.43 -12.65
C THR A 46 2.89 -11.48 -12.96
N PRO A 47 2.73 -12.30 -14.01
CA PRO A 47 3.81 -13.17 -14.48
C PRO A 47 5.09 -12.36 -14.71
N TYR A 48 6.23 -12.91 -14.29
CA TYR A 48 7.53 -12.32 -14.55
C TYR A 48 8.36 -13.28 -15.41
N ASP A 49 8.52 -12.93 -16.68
CA ASP A 49 9.29 -13.70 -17.66
C ASP A 49 10.70 -13.13 -17.90
N GLY A 50 11.13 -12.19 -17.05
CA GLY A 50 12.47 -11.58 -17.10
C GLY A 50 13.54 -12.43 -16.42
N ASP A 51 14.69 -11.81 -16.13
CA ASP A 51 15.85 -12.49 -15.52
C ASP A 51 16.19 -11.97 -14.11
N ALA A 52 17.33 -12.42 -13.58
CA ALA A 52 17.78 -12.07 -12.23
C ALA A 52 18.29 -10.62 -12.08
N SER A 53 18.31 -9.80 -13.14
CA SER A 53 18.97 -8.48 -13.13
C SER A 53 18.31 -7.46 -12.20
N PHE A 54 17.03 -7.64 -11.82
CA PHE A 54 16.35 -6.75 -10.87
C PHE A 54 16.68 -7.04 -9.40
N LEU A 55 17.31 -8.19 -9.12
CA LEU A 55 17.55 -8.63 -7.75
C LEU A 55 18.49 -7.66 -7.02
N ALA A 56 18.05 -7.19 -5.86
CA ALA A 56 18.89 -6.40 -4.97
C ALA A 56 19.77 -7.31 -4.09
N GLY A 57 20.94 -6.81 -3.71
CA GLY A 57 21.82 -7.48 -2.77
C GLY A 57 21.25 -7.57 -1.36
N ALA A 58 21.83 -8.44 -0.54
CA ALA A 58 21.47 -8.55 0.88
C ALA A 58 21.80 -7.26 1.65
N THR A 59 20.95 -6.90 2.61
CA THR A 59 21.22 -5.78 3.53
C THR A 59 22.21 -6.18 4.62
N ASP A 60 22.84 -5.20 5.28
CA ASP A 60 23.76 -5.43 6.40
C ASP A 60 23.15 -6.30 7.50
N LYS A 61 21.88 -6.06 7.86
CA LYS A 61 21.15 -6.85 8.87
C LYS A 61 21.04 -8.33 8.49
N THR A 62 20.95 -8.63 7.20
CA THR A 62 20.90 -10.00 6.67
C THR A 62 22.30 -10.64 6.63
N GLN A 63 23.36 -9.85 6.50
CA GLN A 63 24.74 -10.34 6.43
C GLN A 63 25.34 -10.71 7.79
N ILE A 64 24.85 -10.13 8.89
CA ILE A 64 25.41 -10.27 10.25
C ILE A 64 25.45 -11.72 10.79
N GLY A 65 24.78 -12.69 10.16
CA GLY A 65 24.85 -14.12 10.52
C GLY A 65 25.82 -14.97 9.69
N ARG A 66 26.54 -14.41 8.72
CA ARG A 66 27.58 -15.12 7.96
C ARG A 66 28.95 -14.91 8.62
N ALA A 67 29.23 -15.70 9.64
CA ALA A 67 30.58 -15.89 10.21
C ALA A 67 30.97 -17.37 10.08
#